data_AF-A0A8C9RC81-F1
#
_entry.id   AF-A0A8C9RC81-F1
#
_cell.length_a   1.000
_cell.length_b   1.000
_cell.length_c   1.000
_cell.angle_alpha   90.00
_cell.angle_beta   90.00
_cell.angle_gamma   90.00
#
_symmetry.space_group_name_H-M   'P 1'
#
loop_
_entity.id
_entity.type
_entity.pdbx_description
1 polymer ?
#
loop_
_entity_poly.entity_id
_entity_poly.type
_entity_poly.pdbx_seq_one_letter_code
_entity_poly.pdbx_strand_id
1 'polypeptide(L)'
;MALLMDDDEDDDNRKHFNYDKIVEHQNLSKKKKKKLMKKNELLEEDDFQVDLKDPRFQAMFTSHLYNLDPSDPSYKKTKATQSILEEKQRRREEQQRHQEEAIKRKLQETDQEADAKEKPAEHKKAMDPGLSMLIKSVKNKTEQFQARKKQKTK
;
A
#
# COMPACT_ATOMS: atom_id res chain seq x y z
N MET A 1 34.14 -32.47 42.27
CA MET A 1 34.31 -31.54 41.13
C MET A 1 33.51 -30.30 41.48
N ALA A 2 34.18 -29.18 41.77
CA ALA A 2 33.55 -27.96 42.26
C ALA A 2 32.90 -27.21 41.09
N LEU A 3 31.64 -26.79 41.29
CA LEU A 3 30.91 -25.93 40.37
C LEU A 3 31.36 -24.49 40.67
N LEU A 4 32.29 -23.97 39.87
CA LEU A 4 32.80 -22.61 39.99
C LEU A 4 31.70 -21.65 39.51
N MET A 5 31.19 -20.85 40.44
CA MET A 5 30.34 -19.69 40.17
C MET A 5 31.22 -18.63 39.50
N ASP A 6 31.25 -18.60 38.17
CA ASP A 6 31.68 -17.44 37.37
C ASP A 6 30.50 -16.44 37.32
N ASP A 7 30.19 -15.85 38.47
CA ASP A 7 29.29 -14.71 38.60
C ASP A 7 30.08 -13.42 38.28
N ASP A 8 29.46 -12.56 37.46
CA ASP A 8 29.53 -11.08 37.52
C ASP A 8 30.59 -10.25 36.74
N GLU A 9 31.32 -10.76 35.74
CA GLU A 9 32.15 -9.87 34.85
C GLU A 9 31.66 -9.75 33.38
N ASP A 10 30.70 -10.56 32.95
CA ASP A 10 30.19 -10.60 31.55
C ASP A 10 28.69 -10.22 31.42
N ASP A 11 28.15 -9.40 32.32
CA ASP A 11 26.77 -8.89 32.18
C ASP A 11 26.71 -7.59 31.35
N ASP A 12 27.78 -6.77 31.37
CA ASP A 12 27.87 -5.52 30.59
C ASP A 12 28.02 -5.73 29.07
N ASN A 13 28.43 -6.93 28.64
CA ASN A 13 28.53 -7.30 27.22
C ASN A 13 27.26 -7.96 26.66
N ARG A 14 26.21 -8.13 27.47
CA ARG A 14 24.96 -8.74 26.99
C ARG A 14 24.14 -7.69 26.25
N LYS A 15 24.13 -7.82 24.92
CA LYS A 15 23.24 -7.07 24.04
C LYS A 15 21.79 -7.54 24.24
N HIS A 16 21.14 -7.07 25.30
CA HIS A 16 19.75 -7.43 25.57
C HIS A 16 18.83 -6.90 24.46
N PHE A 17 17.98 -7.78 23.95
CA PHE A 17 16.96 -7.41 22.97
C PHE A 17 15.89 -6.55 23.67
N ASN A 18 15.83 -5.28 23.30
CA ASN A 18 14.78 -4.38 23.75
C ASN A 18 14.00 -3.87 22.53
N TYR A 19 12.81 -4.41 22.33
CA TYR A 19 11.97 -4.09 21.19
C TYR A 19 11.64 -2.59 21.10
N ASP A 20 11.28 -1.97 22.22
CA ASP A 20 10.91 -0.55 22.25
C ASP A 20 12.07 0.33 21.82
N LYS A 21 13.28 0.05 22.32
CA LYS A 21 14.50 0.76 21.87
C LYS A 21 14.75 0.56 20.38
N ILE A 22 14.57 -0.65 19.85
CA ILE A 22 14.77 -0.92 18.41
C ILE A 22 13.78 -0.12 17.57
N VAL A 23 12.49 -0.12 17.94
CA VAL A 23 11.45 0.64 17.25
C VAL A 23 11.77 2.14 17.28
N GLU A 24 12.17 2.67 18.43
CA GLU A 24 12.56 4.07 18.56
C GLU A 24 13.75 4.40 17.66
N HIS A 25 14.81 3.60 17.72
CA HIS A 25 16.03 3.79 16.94
C HIS A 25 15.77 3.76 15.42
N GLN A 26 14.90 2.87 14.96
CA GLN A 26 14.50 2.81 13.55
C GLN A 26 13.67 4.05 13.12
N ASN A 27 12.93 4.66 14.04
CA ASN A 27 12.13 5.87 13.79
C ASN A 27 12.87 7.19 14.05
N LEU A 28 14.14 7.16 14.44
CA LEU A 28 14.92 8.38 14.70
C LEU A 28 15.17 9.18 13.41
N SER A 29 15.00 10.50 13.51
CA SER A 29 15.45 11.43 12.47
C SER A 29 16.97 11.40 12.30
N LYS A 30 17.45 11.64 11.07
CA LYS A 30 18.89 11.73 10.71
C LYS A 30 19.70 12.60 11.70
N LYS A 31 19.11 13.70 12.20
CA LYS A 31 19.74 14.59 13.19
C LYS A 31 19.93 13.92 14.56
N LYS A 32 18.91 13.21 15.04
CA LYS A 32 18.98 12.47 16.33
C LYS A 32 19.92 11.28 16.22
N LYS A 33 19.90 10.53 15.11
CA LYS A 33 20.84 9.43 14.84
C LYS A 33 22.30 9.91 14.91
N LYS A 34 22.63 11.06 14.30
CA LYS A 34 23.98 11.65 14.37
C LYS A 34 24.40 12.05 15.80
N LYS A 35 23.46 12.52 16.64
CA LYS A 35 23.75 12.85 18.05
C LYS A 35 24.01 11.58 18.87
N LEU A 36 23.28 10.51 18.60
CA LEU A 36 23.41 9.24 19.33
C LEU A 36 24.69 8.47 18.93
N MET A 37 25.06 8.52 17.65
CA MET A 37 26.37 8.05 17.15
C MET A 37 27.53 8.73 17.88
N LYS A 38 27.46 10.06 18.10
CA LYS A 38 28.49 10.81 18.85
C LYS A 38 28.57 10.42 20.32
N LYS A 39 27.52 9.82 20.88
CA LYS A 39 27.44 9.39 22.27
C LYS A 39 27.78 7.90 22.46
N ASN A 40 28.09 7.17 21.40
CA ASN A 40 28.24 5.70 21.41
C ASN A 40 27.03 4.95 22.01
N GLU A 41 25.84 5.56 21.99
CA GLU A 41 24.58 4.94 22.46
C GLU A 41 23.76 4.34 21.30
N LEU A 42 24.25 4.44 20.05
CA LEU A 42 23.55 3.83 18.94
C LEU A 42 23.70 2.31 19.05
N LEU A 43 22.58 1.61 19.25
CA LEU A 43 22.47 0.18 18.97
C LEU A 43 23.10 -0.10 17.60
N GLU A 44 23.88 -1.18 17.51
CA GLU A 44 24.55 -1.62 16.27
C GLU A 44 23.59 -1.63 15.08
N GLU A 45 24.14 -1.48 13.88
CA GLU A 45 23.34 -1.45 12.67
C GLU A 45 22.50 -2.72 12.55
N ASP A 46 21.17 -2.54 12.54
CA ASP A 46 20.21 -3.62 12.42
C ASP A 46 20.13 -4.08 10.96
N ASP A 47 20.81 -5.20 10.69
CA ASP A 47 20.90 -5.89 9.40
C ASP A 47 19.79 -6.93 9.18
N PHE A 48 18.83 -7.04 10.10
CA PHE A 48 17.75 -8.02 9.96
C PHE A 48 16.87 -7.69 8.74
N GLN A 49 16.62 -8.72 7.91
CA GLN A 49 15.74 -8.65 6.74
C GLN A 49 14.64 -9.71 6.87
N VAL A 50 13.38 -9.30 6.65
CA VAL A 50 12.23 -10.20 6.71
C VAL A 50 12.08 -10.96 5.39
N ASP A 51 11.88 -12.28 5.48
CA ASP A 51 11.51 -13.07 4.31
C ASP A 51 10.01 -12.91 3.99
N LEU A 52 9.73 -12.24 2.87
CA LEU A 52 8.38 -11.94 2.38
C LEU A 52 7.78 -13.07 1.53
N LYS A 53 8.58 -14.08 1.19
CA LYS A 53 8.19 -15.20 0.30
C LYS A 53 7.88 -16.48 1.07
N ASP A 54 8.00 -16.47 2.39
CA ASP A 54 7.66 -17.62 3.22
C ASP A 54 6.15 -17.94 3.13
N PRO A 55 5.76 -19.17 2.71
CA PRO A 55 4.37 -19.59 2.60
C PRO A 55 3.58 -19.47 3.90
N ARG A 56 4.23 -19.60 5.06
CA ARG A 56 3.58 -19.54 6.38
C ARG A 56 2.92 -18.19 6.64
N PHE A 57 3.46 -17.11 6.05
CA PHE A 57 2.98 -15.75 6.23
C PHE A 57 2.16 -15.25 5.04
N GLN A 58 1.79 -16.12 4.10
CA GLN A 58 1.00 -15.73 2.93
C GLN A 58 -0.33 -15.06 3.32
N ALA A 59 -0.93 -15.49 4.44
CA ALA A 59 -2.15 -14.91 4.98
C ALA A 59 -2.06 -13.40 5.27
N MET A 60 -0.87 -12.86 5.57
CA MET A 60 -0.64 -11.42 5.79
C MET A 60 -0.96 -10.58 4.54
N PHE A 61 -0.76 -11.17 3.36
CA PHE A 61 -0.96 -10.49 2.08
C PHE A 61 -2.35 -10.72 1.51
N THR A 62 -2.96 -11.88 1.78
CA THR A 62 -4.24 -12.28 1.18
C THR A 62 -5.45 -11.96 2.06
N SER A 63 -5.34 -12.12 3.38
CA SER A 63 -6.46 -11.94 4.30
C SER A 63 -6.55 -10.50 4.82
N HIS A 64 -7.78 -10.01 4.99
CA HIS A 64 -8.04 -8.68 5.56
C HIS A 64 -7.83 -8.62 7.08
N LEU A 65 -7.86 -9.77 7.78
CA LEU A 65 -7.72 -9.84 9.24
C LEU A 65 -6.33 -9.42 9.72
N TYR A 66 -5.33 -9.52 8.85
CA TYR A 66 -3.93 -9.22 9.15
C TYR A 66 -3.45 -7.93 8.47
N ASN A 67 -4.38 -7.02 8.15
CA ASN A 67 -4.04 -5.72 7.59
C ASN A 67 -3.39 -4.84 8.66
N LEU A 68 -2.28 -4.18 8.28
CA LEU A 68 -1.60 -3.20 9.12
C LEU A 68 -2.31 -1.86 9.00
N ASP A 69 -2.95 -1.39 10.08
CA ASP A 69 -3.64 -0.09 10.14
C ASP A 69 -2.82 0.94 10.94
N PRO A 70 -2.40 2.07 10.35
CA PRO A 70 -1.72 3.15 11.05
C PRO A 70 -2.52 3.80 12.20
N SER A 71 -3.83 3.57 12.24
CA SER A 71 -4.74 4.10 13.27
C SER A 71 -4.75 3.27 14.55
N ASP A 72 -4.25 2.03 14.49
CA ASP A 72 -4.15 1.14 15.66
C ASP A 72 -2.95 1.53 16.54
N PRO A 73 -3.11 1.69 17.87
CA PRO A 73 -1.99 1.94 18.79
C PRO A 73 -0.85 0.91 18.75
N SER A 74 -1.18 -0.32 18.34
CA SER A 74 -0.26 -1.44 18.19
C SER A 74 0.64 -1.29 16.95
N TYR A 75 0.31 -0.38 16.03
CA TYR A 75 1.08 -0.16 14.82
C TYR A 75 2.44 0.48 15.13
N LYS A 76 3.51 -0.29 14.91
CA LYS A 76 4.89 0.19 15.00
C LYS A 76 5.49 0.33 13.61
N LYS A 77 5.97 1.53 13.31
CA LYS A 77 6.65 1.86 12.05
C LYS A 77 8.08 1.32 12.08
N THR A 78 8.28 0.06 11.78
CA THR A 78 9.61 -0.55 11.64
C THR A 78 9.96 -0.73 10.17
N LYS A 79 11.24 -0.94 9.85
CA LYS A 79 11.71 -1.27 8.49
C LYS A 79 11.00 -2.52 7.96
N ALA A 80 10.83 -3.54 8.81
CA ALA A 80 10.11 -4.76 8.51
C ALA A 80 8.65 -4.50 8.10
N THR A 81 7.92 -3.71 8.92
CA THR A 81 6.53 -3.33 8.63
C THR A 81 6.40 -2.58 7.30
N GLN A 82 7.36 -1.71 6.98
CA GLN A 82 7.39 -0.98 5.71
C GLN A 82 7.60 -1.93 4.52
N SER A 83 8.56 -2.85 4.62
CA SER A 83 8.84 -3.84 3.58
C SER A 83 7.62 -4.74 3.28
N ILE A 84 6.88 -5.14 4.32
CA ILE A 84 5.62 -5.88 4.16
C ILE A 84 4.56 -5.04 3.42
N LEU A 85 4.44 -3.75 3.75
CA LEU A 85 3.49 -2.84 3.10
C LEU A 85 3.80 -2.67 1.61
N GLU A 86 5.08 -2.48 1.27
CA GLU A 86 5.57 -2.33 -0.10
C GLU A 86 5.28 -3.58 -0.93
N GLU A 87 5.59 -4.77 -0.40
CA GLU A 87 5.30 -6.03 -1.08
C GLU A 87 3.79 -6.26 -1.26
N LYS A 88 2.98 -5.89 -0.27
CA LYS A 88 1.52 -5.96 -0.38
C LYS A 88 0.99 -5.02 -1.46
N GLN A 89 1.54 -3.82 -1.56
CA GLN A 89 1.21 -2.88 -2.64
C GLN A 89 1.60 -3.47 -4.00
N ARG A 90 2.82 -4.01 -4.13
CA ARG A 90 3.30 -4.65 -5.36
C ARG A 90 2.38 -5.77 -5.84
N ARG A 91 1.96 -6.67 -4.93
CA ARG A 91 1.01 -7.75 -5.24
C ARG A 91 -0.36 -7.24 -5.69
N ARG A 92 -0.82 -6.13 -5.12
CA ARG A 92 -2.10 -5.51 -5.53
C ARG A 92 -2.01 -4.94 -6.94
N GLU A 93 -0.91 -4.27 -7.27
CA GLU A 93 -0.68 -3.72 -8.61
C GLU A 93 -0.59 -4.83 -9.66
N GLU A 94 0.10 -5.94 -9.35
CA GLU A 94 0.15 -7.13 -10.21
C GLU A 94 -1.24 -7.74 -10.42
N GLN A 95 -2.05 -7.89 -9.36
CA GLN A 95 -3.43 -8.39 -9.46
C GLN A 95 -4.33 -7.47 -10.30
N GLN A 96 -4.20 -6.16 -10.14
CA GLN A 96 -4.95 -5.19 -10.95
C GLN A 96 -4.59 -5.30 -12.43
N ARG A 97 -3.29 -5.39 -12.76
CA ARG A 97 -2.83 -5.61 -14.14
C ARG A 97 -3.41 -6.89 -14.73
N HIS A 98 -3.39 -7.99 -13.98
CA HIS A 98 -3.98 -9.26 -14.43
C HIS A 98 -5.50 -9.16 -14.65
N GLN A 99 -6.22 -8.44 -13.78
CA GLN A 99 -7.65 -8.20 -13.95
C GLN A 99 -7.94 -7.34 -15.18
N GLU A 100 -7.18 -6.27 -15.40
CA GLU A 100 -7.31 -5.42 -16.58
C GLU A 100 -7.05 -6.20 -17.88
N GLU A 101 -6.01 -7.03 -17.92
CA GLU A 101 -5.74 -7.90 -19.05
C GLU A 101 -6.86 -8.93 -19.29
N ALA A 102 -7.38 -9.54 -18.22
CA ALA A 102 -8.50 -10.48 -18.32
C ALA A 102 -9.78 -9.80 -18.83
N ILE A 103 -10.07 -8.58 -18.37
CA ILE A 103 -11.19 -7.77 -18.86
C ILE A 103 -10.99 -7.42 -20.33
N LYS A 104 -9.78 -7.03 -20.73
CA LYS A 104 -9.45 -6.70 -22.12
C LYS A 104 -9.61 -7.90 -23.06
N ARG A 105 -9.16 -9.09 -22.64
CA ARG A 105 -9.36 -10.34 -23.40
C ARG A 105 -10.83 -10.70 -23.52
N LYS A 106 -11.60 -10.61 -22.43
CA LYS A 106 -13.06 -10.81 -22.48
C LYS A 106 -13.76 -9.83 -23.40
N LEU A 107 -13.37 -8.55 -23.40
CA LEU A 107 -13.92 -7.55 -24.33
C LEU A 107 -13.63 -7.93 -25.80
N GLN A 108 -12.41 -8.36 -26.09
CA GLN A 108 -12.01 -8.78 -27.43
C GLN A 108 -12.73 -10.05 -27.90
N GLU A 109 -13.00 -11.00 -27.00
CA GLU A 109 -13.80 -12.19 -27.30
C GLU A 109 -15.28 -11.84 -27.54
N THR A 110 -15.86 -10.93 -26.75
CA THR A 110 -17.24 -10.46 -26.98
C THR A 110 -17.40 -9.64 -28.25
N ASP A 111 -16.36 -8.92 -28.68
CA ASP A 111 -16.36 -8.18 -29.95
C ASP A 111 -16.24 -9.14 -31.16
N GLN A 112 -15.60 -10.31 -31.00
CA GLN A 112 -15.50 -11.33 -32.06
C GLN A 112 -16.77 -12.18 -32.22
N GLU A 113 -17.57 -12.40 -31.17
CA GLU A 113 -18.88 -13.07 -31.29
C GLU A 113 -19.98 -12.15 -31.85
N ALA A 114 -19.79 -10.82 -31.80
CA ALA A 114 -20.75 -9.85 -32.34
C ALA A 114 -20.60 -9.60 -33.85
N ASP A 115 -19.48 -9.97 -34.47
CA ASP A 115 -19.20 -9.70 -35.90
C ASP A 115 -19.85 -10.73 -36.86
N ALA A 116 -20.46 -11.81 -36.34
CA ALA A 116 -21.14 -12.83 -37.14
C ALA A 116 -22.65 -12.60 -37.36
N LYS A 117 -23.25 -11.51 -36.85
CA LYS A 117 -24.66 -11.16 -37.11
C LYS A 117 -24.88 -9.66 -37.32
N GLU A 118 -24.93 -9.30 -38.60
CA GLU A 118 -25.74 -8.24 -39.24
C GLU A 118 -25.70 -6.77 -38.73
N LYS A 119 -25.17 -5.91 -39.60
CA LYS A 119 -25.61 -4.54 -40.00
C LYS A 119 -25.40 -3.35 -39.03
N PRO A 120 -25.19 -2.12 -39.58
CA PRO A 120 -24.57 -1.02 -38.85
C PRO A 120 -25.59 -0.21 -38.06
N ALA A 121 -25.45 -0.20 -36.73
CA ALA A 121 -26.16 0.74 -35.87
C ALA A 121 -25.23 1.21 -34.74
N GLU A 122 -24.80 2.47 -34.87
CA GLU A 122 -24.27 3.39 -33.86
C GLU A 122 -23.90 2.79 -32.49
N HIS A 123 -22.61 2.58 -32.26
CA HIS A 123 -22.03 2.28 -30.96
C HIS A 123 -22.33 3.37 -29.92
N LYS A 124 -23.42 3.22 -29.17
CA LYS A 124 -23.57 3.84 -27.85
C LYS A 124 -23.35 2.75 -26.82
N LYS A 125 -22.12 2.67 -26.29
CA LYS A 125 -21.80 1.86 -25.11
C LYS A 125 -22.87 2.16 -24.06
N ALA A 126 -23.54 1.12 -23.56
CA ALA A 126 -24.59 1.25 -22.55
C ALA A 126 -23.98 1.79 -21.25
N MET A 127 -23.92 3.12 -21.14
CA MET A 127 -23.59 3.83 -19.91
C MET A 127 -24.70 3.54 -18.89
N ASP A 128 -24.34 3.33 -17.63
CA ASP A 128 -25.30 3.24 -16.54
C ASP A 128 -26.32 4.39 -16.64
N PRO A 129 -27.64 4.12 -16.61
CA PRO A 129 -28.66 5.16 -16.73
C PRO A 129 -28.46 6.31 -15.73
N GLY A 130 -27.97 6.01 -14.52
CA GLY A 130 -27.63 7.03 -13.52
C GLY A 130 -26.50 7.96 -13.97
N LEU A 131 -25.43 7.40 -14.53
CA LEU A 131 -24.30 8.17 -15.07
C LEU A 131 -24.72 9.04 -16.26
N SER A 132 -25.61 8.55 -17.13
CA SER A 132 -26.15 9.34 -18.25
C SER A 132 -26.96 10.55 -17.77
N MET A 133 -27.77 10.37 -16.71
CA MET A 133 -28.51 11.47 -16.09
C MET A 133 -27.58 12.48 -15.42
N LEU A 134 -26.53 12.02 -14.74
CA LEU A 134 -25.54 12.89 -14.11
C LEU A 134 -24.81 13.74 -15.15
N ILE A 135 -24.29 13.14 -16.22
CA ILE A 135 -23.61 13.86 -17.31
C ILE A 135 -24.54 14.90 -17.93
N LYS A 136 -25.81 14.56 -18.18
CA LYS A 136 -26.82 15.50 -18.68
C LYS A 136 -27.03 16.68 -17.73
N SER A 137 -27.13 16.42 -16.42
CA SER A 137 -27.33 17.48 -15.42
C SER A 137 -26.12 18.43 -15.32
N VAL A 138 -24.90 17.89 -15.35
CA VAL A 138 -23.66 18.68 -15.32
C VAL A 138 -23.54 19.53 -16.58
N LYS A 139 -23.84 18.96 -17.75
CA LYS A 139 -23.81 19.67 -19.03
C LYS A 139 -24.83 20.82 -19.05
N ASN A 140 -26.08 20.57 -18.66
CA ASN A 140 -27.11 21.59 -18.55
C ASN A 140 -26.71 22.71 -17.57
N LYS A 141 -26.10 22.37 -16.43
CA LYS A 141 -25.70 23.36 -15.43
C LYS A 141 -24.55 24.25 -15.92
N THR A 142 -23.57 23.67 -16.63
CA THR A 142 -22.47 24.44 -17.24
C THR A 142 -22.96 25.35 -18.35
N GLU A 143 -23.86 24.89 -19.22
CA GLU A 143 -24.45 25.72 -20.28
C GLU A 143 -25.24 26.91 -19.71
N GLN A 144 -26.04 26.69 -18.65
CA GLN A 144 -26.73 27.77 -17.94
C GLN A 144 -25.77 28.78 -17.33
N PHE A 145 -24.66 28.33 -16.74
CA PHE A 145 -23.65 29.22 -16.18
C PHE A 145 -22.96 30.06 -17.26
N GLN A 146 -22.60 29.45 -18.39
CA GLN A 146 -22.02 30.17 -19.53
C GLN A 146 -23.00 31.16 -20.17
N ALA A 147 -24.27 30.79 -20.31
CA ALA A 147 -25.31 31.68 -20.82
C ALA A 147 -25.50 32.90 -19.91
N ARG A 148 -25.55 32.70 -18.59
CA ARG A 148 -25.63 33.78 -17.60
C ARG A 148 -24.40 34.67 -17.60
N LYS A 149 -23.20 34.11 -17.79
CA LYS A 149 -21.96 34.89 -17.90
C LYS A 149 -21.97 35.79 -19.14
N LYS A 150 -22.39 35.25 -20.30
CA LYS A 150 -22.47 36.01 -21.56
C LYS A 150 -23.50 37.15 -21.52
N GLN A 151 -24.57 37.01 -20.73
CA GLN A 151 -25.56 38.08 -20.55
C GLN A 151 -25.11 39.19 -19.59
N LYS A 152 -24.14 38.94 -18.71
CA LYS A 152 -23.58 39.96 -17.79
C LYS A 152 -22.45 40.79 -18.41
N THR A 153 -21.95 40.40 -19.58
CA THR A 153 -20.83 41.04 -20.29
C THR A 153 -21.27 41.83 -21.53
N LYS A 154 -22.57 42.07 -21.70
CA LYS A 154 -23.15 43.05 -22.63
C LYS A 154 -23.81 44.14 -21.81
#